data_AF-A0A963CVS3-F1
#
_entry.id   AF-A0A963CVS3-F1
#
_cell.length_a   1.000
_cell.length_b   1.000
_cell.length_c   1.000
_cell.angle_alpha   90.00
_cell.angle_beta   90.00
_cell.angle_gamma   90.00
#
_symmetry.space_group_name_H-M   'P 1'
#
loop_
_entity.id
_entity.type
_entity.pdbx_description
1 polymer ?
#
loop_
_entity_poly.entity_id
_entity_poly.type
_entity_poly.pdbx_seq_one_letter_code
_entity_poly.pdbx_strand_id
1 'polypeptide(L)'
;MDCYIVNLSHTQRRDLYITIWRPDDRGYCWALSRAGKYPRDHVMTRLGYYNSGCSNVAVPCGVLDAVAVAPIPGHHDNDAGPCVENTRANWKLILASVIAQPAYPSLPEFKGARRVRAAA
;
A
#
# COMPACT_ATOMS: atom_id res chain seq x y z
N MET A 1 12.60 12.91 2.42
CA MET A 1 11.73 11.86 3.01
C MET A 1 11.33 10.92 1.90
N ASP A 2 11.38 9.62 2.15
CA ASP A 2 10.99 8.62 1.14
C ASP A 2 9.57 8.11 1.40
N CYS A 3 8.95 7.63 0.33
CA CYS A 3 7.60 7.12 0.30
C CYS A 3 7.59 5.67 -0.19
N TYR A 4 6.68 4.88 0.37
CA TYR A 4 6.22 3.66 -0.26
C TYR A 4 5.00 3.95 -1.12
N ILE A 5 4.84 3.19 -2.19
CA ILE A 5 3.64 3.23 -3.03
C ILE A 5 2.78 2.02 -2.69
N VAL A 6 1.67 2.27 -2.02
CA VAL A 6 0.69 1.25 -1.62
C VAL A 6 -0.28 1.03 -2.76
N ASN A 7 -0.50 -0.23 -3.13
CA ASN A 7 -1.37 -0.61 -4.23
C ASN A 7 -2.71 -1.13 -3.70
N LEU A 8 -3.79 -0.43 -4.05
CA LEU A 8 -5.16 -0.78 -3.69
C LEU A 8 -5.74 -1.83 -4.65
N SER A 9 -5.43 -1.78 -5.94
CA SER A 9 -6.01 -2.70 -6.93
C SER A 9 -5.43 -4.11 -6.86
N HIS A 10 -4.21 -4.25 -6.35
CA HIS A 10 -3.55 -5.53 -6.09
C HIS A 10 -3.62 -5.97 -4.62
N THR A 11 -4.39 -5.27 -3.77
CA THR A 11 -4.72 -5.75 -2.43
C THR A 11 -6.20 -6.09 -2.38
N GLN A 12 -6.50 -7.38 -2.33
CA GLN A 12 -7.86 -7.91 -2.28
C GLN A 12 -8.27 -8.22 -0.85
N ARG A 13 -9.58 -8.34 -0.63
CA ARG A 13 -10.16 -8.68 0.67
C ARG A 13 -9.58 -9.94 1.35
N ARG A 14 -9.12 -10.90 0.56
CA ARG A 14 -8.57 -12.18 1.05
C ARG A 14 -7.09 -12.09 1.41
N ASP A 15 -6.40 -11.07 0.91
CA ASP A 15 -4.97 -10.94 1.10
C ASP A 15 -4.70 -10.57 2.56
N LEU A 16 -3.72 -11.25 3.17
CA LEU A 16 -3.36 -11.04 4.57
C LEU A 16 -2.52 -9.76 4.75
N TYR A 17 -1.78 -9.37 3.73
CA TYR A 17 -0.88 -8.23 3.72
C TYR A 17 -1.24 -7.25 2.61
N ILE A 18 -0.88 -5.99 2.84
CA ILE A 18 -1.04 -4.91 1.87
C ILE A 18 0.05 -5.03 0.80
N THR A 19 -0.36 -4.92 -0.46
CA THR A 19 0.54 -4.94 -1.61
C THR A 19 1.17 -3.58 -1.82
N ILE A 20 2.48 -3.57 -2.05
CA ILE A 20 3.30 -2.37 -2.27
C ILE A 20 4.19 -2.54 -3.50
N TRP A 21 4.58 -1.43 -4.11
CA TRP A 21 5.46 -1.45 -5.27
C TRP A 21 6.88 -1.86 -4.88
N ARG A 22 7.53 -2.66 -5.73
CA ARG A 22 8.97 -2.92 -5.69
C ARG A 22 9.75 -1.72 -6.24
N PRO A 23 11.09 -1.69 -6.14
CA PRO A 23 11.92 -0.64 -6.75
C PRO A 23 11.76 -0.54 -8.27
N ASP A 24 12.20 0.59 -8.84
CA ASP A 24 12.24 0.86 -10.28
C ASP A 24 10.88 0.85 -11.00
N ASP A 25 9.81 1.26 -10.33
CA ASP A 25 8.44 1.35 -10.90
C ASP A 25 7.89 0.01 -11.43
N ARG A 26 8.42 -1.13 -10.96
CA ARG A 26 8.10 -2.46 -11.51
C ARG A 26 7.77 -3.50 -10.46
N GLY A 27 6.65 -4.20 -10.67
CA GLY A 27 6.25 -5.33 -9.86
C GLY A 27 5.82 -4.98 -8.44
N TYR A 28 5.37 -6.01 -7.73
CA TYR A 28 4.74 -5.86 -6.43
C TYR A 28 5.33 -6.81 -5.40
N CYS A 29 5.17 -6.48 -4.13
CA CYS A 29 5.54 -7.32 -3.00
C CYS A 29 4.64 -7.01 -1.80
N TRP A 30 4.79 -7.80 -0.73
CA TRP A 30 4.17 -7.53 0.58
C TRP A 30 5.21 -7.14 1.64
N ALA A 31 6.46 -7.57 1.44
CA ALA A 31 7.56 -7.34 2.36
C ALA A 31 8.20 -5.95 2.17
N LEU A 32 8.23 -5.14 3.23
CA LEU A 32 8.86 -3.81 3.22
C LEU A 32 10.37 -3.87 2.91
N SER A 33 11.03 -4.99 3.22
CA SER A 33 12.44 -5.21 2.88
C SER A 33 12.70 -5.36 1.38
N ARG A 34 11.66 -5.64 0.58
CA ARG A 34 11.73 -5.73 -0.89
C ARG A 34 11.03 -4.56 -1.58
N ALA A 35 10.48 -3.62 -0.82
CA ALA A 35 9.69 -2.52 -1.34
C ALA A 35 10.57 -1.39 -1.89
N GLY A 36 10.08 -0.73 -2.94
CA GLY A 36 10.72 0.46 -3.48
C GLY A 36 10.52 1.65 -2.56
N LYS A 37 11.61 2.33 -2.22
CA LYS A 37 11.59 3.60 -1.48
C LYS A 37 11.77 4.73 -2.48
N TYR A 38 10.74 5.55 -2.63
CA TYR A 38 10.68 6.58 -3.64
C TYR A 38 10.89 7.96 -3.01
N PRO A 39 11.84 8.77 -3.48
CA PRO A 39 12.02 10.13 -2.97
C PRO A 39 10.73 10.93 -3.12
N ARG A 40 10.27 11.59 -2.04
CA ARG A 40 9.02 12.36 -2.06
C ARG A 40 8.97 13.37 -3.20
N ASP A 41 10.06 14.07 -3.47
CA ASP A 41 10.09 15.10 -4.52
C ASP A 41 9.85 14.48 -5.90
N HIS A 42 10.42 13.31 -6.18
CA HIS A 42 10.16 12.56 -7.42
C HIS A 42 8.68 12.14 -7.52
N VAL A 43 8.12 11.61 -6.44
CA VAL A 43 6.70 11.22 -6.38
C VAL A 43 5.78 12.42 -6.66
N MET A 44 6.09 13.57 -6.07
CA MET A 44 5.32 14.80 -6.24
C MET A 44 5.30 15.30 -7.69
N THR A 45 6.32 15.00 -8.50
CA THR A 45 6.31 15.37 -9.93
C THR A 45 5.31 14.57 -10.77
N ARG A 46 4.86 13.40 -10.29
CA ARG A 46 3.99 12.47 -11.03
C ARG A 46 2.89 11.88 -10.13
N LEU A 47 2.16 12.75 -9.43
CA LEU A 47 1.09 12.33 -8.51
C LEU A 47 0.03 11.44 -9.17
N GLY A 48 -0.33 11.69 -10.43
CA GLY A 48 -1.29 10.84 -11.14
C GLY A 48 -0.83 9.38 -11.33
N TYR A 49 0.48 9.12 -11.31
CA TYR A 49 1.05 7.79 -11.46
C TYR A 49 1.22 7.10 -10.10
N TYR A 50 1.87 7.79 -9.16
CA TYR A 50 2.24 7.25 -7.85
C TYR A 50 1.15 7.37 -6.78
N ASN A 51 0.22 8.32 -6.93
CA ASN A 51 -0.80 8.67 -5.95
C ASN A 51 -2.16 8.94 -6.61
N SER A 52 -2.58 8.04 -7.52
CA SER A 52 -3.85 8.17 -8.23
C SER A 52 -5.07 8.08 -7.33
N GLY A 53 -4.94 7.41 -6.18
CA GLY A 53 -6.00 7.18 -5.21
C GLY A 53 -6.78 5.91 -5.48
N CYS A 54 -7.25 5.71 -6.71
CA CYS A 54 -8.05 4.53 -7.09
C CYS A 54 -7.20 3.25 -7.23
N SER A 55 -5.97 3.37 -7.72
CA SER A 55 -5.05 2.23 -7.88
C SER A 55 -3.95 2.26 -6.83
N ASN A 56 -3.35 3.43 -6.59
CA ASN A 56 -2.19 3.54 -5.72
C ASN A 56 -2.26 4.81 -4.86
N VAL A 57 -1.67 4.74 -3.67
CA VAL A 57 -1.44 5.91 -2.82
C VAL A 57 0.01 5.94 -2.35
N ALA A 58 0.58 7.14 -2.29
CA ALA A 58 1.94 7.34 -1.80
C ALA A 58 1.93 7.76 -0.32
N VAL A 59 2.69 7.04 0.50
CA VAL A 59 2.69 7.19 1.96
C VAL A 59 4.14 7.29 2.44
N PRO A 60 4.45 8.17 3.41
CA PRO A 60 5.67 8.10 4.22
C PRO A 60 6.16 6.69 4.55
N CYS A 61 7.44 6.38 4.28
CA CYS A 61 7.98 5.06 4.66
C CYS A 61 7.80 4.78 6.16
N GLY A 62 8.11 5.78 7.01
CA GLY A 62 8.01 5.66 8.46
C GLY A 62 6.61 5.32 8.99
N VAL A 63 5.54 5.60 8.25
CA VAL A 63 4.17 5.23 8.65
C VAL A 63 3.94 3.73 8.51
N LEU A 64 4.40 3.14 7.40
CA LEU A 64 4.28 1.70 7.19
C LEU A 64 5.29 0.94 8.07
N ASP A 65 6.52 1.45 8.19
CA ASP A 65 7.56 0.87 9.04
C ASP A 65 7.10 0.74 10.50
N ALA A 66 6.35 1.73 11.02
CA ALA A 66 5.88 1.75 12.41
C ALA A 66 4.80 0.71 12.73
N VAL A 67 4.07 0.20 11.72
CA VAL A 67 2.99 -0.78 11.90
C VAL A 67 3.28 -2.13 11.27
N ALA A 68 4.47 -2.28 10.66
CA ALA A 68 4.86 -3.52 10.01
C ALA A 68 5.18 -4.60 11.06
N VAL A 69 4.74 -5.82 10.78
CA VAL A 69 4.89 -6.98 11.65
C VAL A 69 5.74 -8.05 10.97
N ALA A 70 6.28 -8.97 11.76
CA ALA A 70 6.92 -10.15 11.20
C ALA A 70 5.92 -10.92 10.32
N PRO A 71 6.38 -11.51 9.19
CA PRO A 71 5.52 -12.30 8.34
C PRO A 71 5.14 -13.60 9.06
N ILE A 72 3.98 -14.15 8.68
CA ILE A 72 3.53 -15.46 9.16
C ILE A 72 4.53 -16.52 8.69
N PRO A 73 5.11 -17.33 9.59
CA PRO A 73 6.06 -18.36 9.21
C PRO A 73 5.47 -19.40 8.25
N GLY A 74 6.28 -19.86 7.29
CA GLY A 74 5.88 -20.80 6.25
C GLY A 74 4.90 -20.25 5.21
N HIS A 75 4.73 -18.92 5.16
CA HIS A 75 3.90 -18.27 4.15
C HIS A 75 4.74 -17.95 2.89
N HIS A 76 4.17 -17.21 1.95
CA HIS A 76 4.83 -16.84 0.69
C HIS A 76 6.19 -16.16 0.87
N ASP A 77 7.01 -16.21 -0.19
CA ASP A 77 8.24 -15.41 -0.35
C ASP A 77 9.39 -15.72 0.63
N ASN A 78 9.45 -16.95 1.17
CA ASN A 78 10.41 -17.39 2.20
C ASN A 78 10.34 -16.54 3.47
N ASP A 79 9.12 -16.23 3.93
CA ASP A 79 8.87 -15.41 5.12
C ASP A 79 9.59 -14.06 5.05
N ALA A 80 9.59 -13.44 3.86
CA ALA A 80 10.12 -12.09 3.69
C ALA A 80 9.22 -11.08 4.40
N GLY A 81 9.82 -10.20 5.20
CA GLY A 81 9.12 -9.13 5.91
C GLY A 81 10.05 -7.97 6.29
N PRO A 82 9.61 -7.06 7.17
CA PRO A 82 8.30 -7.05 7.80
C PRO A 82 7.19 -6.70 6.79
N CYS A 83 5.94 -7.05 7.11
CA CYS A 83 4.77 -6.85 6.25
C CYS A 83 3.71 -6.01 6.97
N VAL A 84 2.88 -5.29 6.21
CA VAL A 84 1.75 -4.54 6.79
C VAL A 84 0.47 -5.33 6.60
N GLU A 85 -0.22 -5.65 7.70
CA GLU A 85 -1.46 -6.43 7.64
C GLU A 85 -2.58 -5.67 6.92
N ASN A 86 -3.37 -6.40 6.15
CA ASN A 86 -4.53 -5.88 5.42
C ASN A 86 -5.75 -5.72 6.34
N THR A 87 -5.69 -4.74 7.24
CA THR A 87 -6.74 -4.46 8.22
C THR A 87 -7.37 -3.10 8.04
N ARG A 88 -8.59 -2.92 8.57
CA ARG A 88 -9.27 -1.61 8.59
C ARG A 88 -8.41 -0.54 9.28
N ALA A 89 -7.74 -0.90 10.37
CA ALA A 89 -6.93 0.03 11.15
C ALA A 89 -5.74 0.55 10.33
N ASN A 90 -5.03 -0.35 9.67
CA ASN A 90 -3.88 0.01 8.82
C ASN A 90 -4.32 0.83 7.60
N TRP A 91 -5.42 0.48 6.94
CA TRP A 91 -5.96 1.30 5.85
C TRP A 91 -6.38 2.69 6.31
N LYS A 92 -6.99 2.84 7.48
CA LYS A 92 -7.34 4.16 8.04
C LYS A 92 -6.09 5.01 8.27
N LEU A 93 -5.03 4.41 8.82
CA LEU A 93 -3.74 5.08 9.02
C LEU A 93 -3.11 5.50 7.69
N ILE A 94 -3.06 4.58 6.72
CA ILE A 94 -2.51 4.80 5.38
C ILE A 94 -3.22 5.98 4.70
N LEU A 95 -4.55 5.96 4.66
CA LEU A 95 -5.35 6.99 4.00
C LEU A 95 -5.25 8.36 4.68
N ALA A 96 -5.08 8.39 6.00
CA ALA A 96 -4.84 9.63 6.75
C ALA A 96 -3.43 10.20 6.54
N SER A 97 -2.49 9.38 6.07
CA SER A 97 -1.07 9.74 5.96
C SER A 97 -0.60 9.91 4.51
N VAL A 98 -1.51 9.89 3.54
CA VAL A 98 -1.17 10.07 2.13
C VAL A 98 -0.50 11.42 1.92
N ILE A 99 0.59 11.46 1.16
CA ILE A 99 1.43 12.66 1.02
C ILE A 99 0.75 13.86 0.37
N ALA A 100 -0.34 13.63 -0.36
CA ALA A 100 -1.12 14.63 -1.08
C ALA A 100 -2.52 14.07 -1.37
N GLN A 101 -3.52 14.94 -1.53
CA GLN A 101 -4.86 14.51 -1.92
C GLN A 101 -4.83 13.86 -3.33
N PRO A 102 -5.27 12.60 -3.48
CA PRO A 102 -5.29 11.95 -4.78
C PRO A 102 -6.44 12.44 -5.66
N ALA A 103 -6.31 12.25 -6.97
CA ALA A 103 -7.31 12.66 -7.96
C ALA A 103 -8.60 11.83 -7.90
N TYR A 104 -8.51 10.55 -7.51
CA TYR A 104 -9.65 9.65 -7.42
C TYR A 104 -9.85 9.12 -6.00
N PRO A 105 -11.09 8.74 -5.63
CA PRO A 105 -11.36 8.15 -4.31
C PRO A 105 -10.59 6.86 -4.09
N SER A 106 -9.99 6.73 -2.91
CA SER A 106 -9.35 5.51 -2.44
C SER A 106 -10.35 4.59 -1.76
N LEU A 107 -10.60 3.43 -2.34
CA LEU A 107 -11.55 2.42 -1.86
C LEU A 107 -10.84 1.07 -1.65
N PRO A 108 -10.01 0.93 -0.60
CA PRO A 108 -9.25 -0.30 -0.40
C PRO A 108 -10.14 -1.47 0.02
N GLU A 109 -9.76 -2.68 -0.42
CA GLU A 109 -10.39 -3.91 0.05
C GLU A 109 -9.65 -4.52 1.24
N PHE A 110 -10.41 -4.92 2.25
CA PHE A 110 -9.91 -5.63 3.43
C PHE A 110 -11.02 -6.48 4.05
N LYS A 111 -10.66 -7.41 4.95
CA LYS A 111 -11.63 -8.24 5.65
C LYS A 111 -12.65 -7.38 6.41
N GLY A 112 -13.92 -7.43 5.98
CA GLY A 112 -15.00 -6.62 6.57
C GLY A 112 -15.24 -5.26 5.90
N ALA A 113 -14.59 -4.97 4.75
CA ALA A 113 -14.95 -3.84 3.91
C ALA A 113 -16.38 -4.01 3.35
N ARG A 114 -17.13 -2.90 3.28
CA ARG A 114 -18.48 -2.88 2.71
C ARG A 114 -18.36 -3.08 1.20
N ARG A 115 -19.12 -4.01 0.62
CA ARG A 115 -19.15 -4.22 -0.83
C ARG A 115 -19.84 -2.99 -1.45
N VAL A 116 -19.08 -2.17 -2.16
CA VAL A 116 -19.68 -1.17 -3.04
C VAL A 116 -20.21 -1.97 -4.22
N ARG A 117 -21.54 -2.15 -4.33
CA ARG A 117 -22.13 -2.68 -5.57
C ARG A 117 -21.80 -1.64 -6.63
N ALA A 118 -20.99 -2.00 -7.62
CA ALA A 118 -21.01 -1.27 -8.88
C ALA A 118 -22.46 -1.33 -9.39
N ALA A 119 -23.05 -0.16 -9.67
CA ALA A 119 -24.31 -0.12 -10.39
C ALA A 119 -24.07 -0.82 -11.74
N ALA A 120 -24.91 -1.82 -12.03
CA ALA A 120 -24.91 -2.55 -13.30
C ALA A 120 -25.44 -1.66 -14.42
#